data_AF-A0A4Q1VYN6-F1
#
_entry.id   AF-A0A4Q1VYN6-F1
#
_cell.length_a   1.000
_cell.length_b   1.000
_cell.length_c   1.000
_cell.angle_alpha   90.00
_cell.angle_beta   90.00
_cell.angle_gamma   90.00
#
_symmetry.space_group_name_H-M   'P 1'
#
loop_
_entity.id
_entity.type
_entity.pdbx_description
1 polymer ?
#
loop_
_entity_poly.entity_id
_entity_poly.type
_entity_poly.pdbx_seq_one_letter_code
_entity_poly.pdbx_strand_id
1 'polypeptide(L)'
;MSQRFKQFQAAFQEDACLETIMQARQGGITLACSACGKTSAFAPRVKLRAYACPHCGFLVSPCKGTPLESRRTSLQLWFFALKALTEQGPRGAATTVEREGNIPAQQARRMIAELQEAAGKDGSPPSWLVAAQKSVIGGANATNLAAGVPFAATDGSSRLRLVSFIGGGALVLAIAGGVAVATLRPGSTELSGGFEPIESVEAPSLRAPTRPSLILSSVEGDLEAARQATQYALNADPSLAKIKEQIATETPNQPALPIPVMPPSNIILVPPTSSGKPGAPIAAPRSQLPQAPVNYAGDPNQVLTFGPIKIRRHLVEMIVRAGRVVGADPTLLMAVADKESSFSTAVQAKTSSATGLYQFIEQTWLGVIFEFGRKHGLHAEAALIGRNGRQFVIADANERQRILDLRREPYLSALLAGEMLKRDTLRLEKAMGRHLTGGEIYLIHFLGPDAAQTFIETMEETPGASAAALLPRPAEANRPIFYAQSGGETKTLSVSEVHKKFDEMIKVRLDRYKVVRGPAAAPARTPQK
;
A
#
# COMPACT_ATOMS: atom_id res chain seq x y z
N MET A 1 -19.08 11.98 -17.90
CA MET A 1 -18.21 13.07 -17.40
C MET A 1 -17.62 13.80 -18.60
N SER A 2 -17.85 15.11 -18.72
CA SER A 2 -17.47 15.89 -19.91
C SER A 2 -15.98 16.17 -20.01
N GLN A 3 -15.51 16.52 -21.22
CA GLN A 3 -14.13 16.97 -21.44
C GLN A 3 -13.81 18.26 -20.70
N ARG A 4 -14.79 19.18 -20.58
CA ARG A 4 -14.66 20.45 -19.85
C ARG A 4 -14.42 20.22 -18.35
N PHE A 5 -15.11 19.26 -17.73
CA PHE A 5 -14.84 18.93 -16.32
C PHE A 5 -13.47 18.26 -16.12
N LYS A 6 -13.05 17.37 -17.03
CA LYS A 6 -11.71 16.77 -16.97
C LYS A 6 -10.59 17.81 -17.10
N GLN A 7 -10.74 18.77 -18.01
CA GLN A 7 -9.81 19.91 -18.14
C GLN A 7 -9.79 20.76 -16.88
N PHE A 8 -10.96 21.00 -16.27
CA PHE A 8 -11.04 21.68 -14.98
C PHE A 8 -10.28 20.93 -13.88
N GLN A 9 -10.48 19.62 -13.74
CA GLN A 9 -9.78 18.81 -12.75
C GLN A 9 -8.26 18.78 -12.96
N ALA A 10 -7.80 18.83 -14.22
CA ALA A 10 -6.37 18.90 -14.51
C ALA A 10 -5.76 20.24 -14.06
N ALA A 11 -6.49 21.35 -14.27
CA ALA A 11 -6.04 22.70 -13.91
C ALA A 11 -6.22 23.03 -12.41
N PHE A 12 -7.22 22.45 -11.76
CA PHE A 12 -7.53 22.64 -10.34
C PHE A 12 -7.42 21.30 -9.61
N GLN A 13 -6.23 20.99 -9.10
CA GLN A 13 -5.99 19.79 -8.29
C GLN A 13 -6.60 19.93 -6.89
N GLU A 14 -6.88 18.80 -6.22
CA GLU A 14 -7.48 18.77 -4.87
C GLU A 14 -6.68 19.56 -3.82
N ASP A 15 -5.35 19.49 -3.90
CA ASP A 15 -4.42 20.23 -3.03
C ASP A 15 -4.48 21.74 -3.26
N ALA A 16 -4.51 22.20 -4.52
CA ALA A 16 -4.66 23.61 -4.85
C ALA A 16 -6.01 24.18 -4.38
N CYS A 17 -7.10 23.41 -4.50
CA CYS A 17 -8.39 23.79 -3.94
C CYS A 17 -8.31 23.92 -2.40
N LEU A 18 -7.66 22.98 -1.73
CA LEU A 18 -7.52 22.99 -0.27
C LEU A 18 -6.63 24.15 0.22
N GLU A 19 -5.54 24.44 -0.50
CA GLU A 19 -4.66 25.58 -0.23
C GLU A 19 -5.39 26.92 -0.41
N THR A 20 -6.24 27.05 -1.42
CA THR A 20 -7.07 28.26 -1.60
C THR A 20 -7.93 28.54 -0.37
N ILE A 21 -8.59 27.51 0.19
CA ILE A 21 -9.42 27.66 1.39
C ILE A 21 -8.55 27.92 2.63
N MET A 22 -7.38 27.28 2.73
CA MET A 22 -6.42 27.53 3.81
C MET A 22 -5.93 28.97 3.81
N GLN A 23 -5.50 29.48 2.67
CA GLN A 23 -5.07 30.86 2.49
C GLN A 23 -6.16 31.84 2.88
N ALA A 24 -7.40 31.60 2.45
CA ALA A 24 -8.51 32.52 2.69
C ALA A 24 -9.00 32.56 4.14
N ARG A 25 -8.88 31.44 4.88
CA ARG A 25 -9.39 31.35 6.25
C ARG A 25 -8.34 31.51 7.33
N GLN A 26 -7.10 31.12 7.03
CA GLN A 26 -6.01 31.10 8.00
C GLN A 26 -4.87 32.07 7.61
N GLY A 27 -4.94 32.70 6.45
CA GLY A 27 -3.88 33.61 5.96
C GLY A 27 -2.68 32.90 5.34
N GLY A 28 -2.73 31.57 5.22
CA GLY A 28 -1.72 30.73 4.58
C GLY A 28 -1.38 29.50 5.40
N ILE A 29 -0.28 28.83 5.03
CA ILE A 29 0.16 27.60 5.69
C ILE A 29 1.06 27.87 6.90
N THR A 30 1.64 29.06 7.02
CA THR A 30 2.50 29.44 8.15
C THR A 30 1.65 30.03 9.26
N LEU A 31 1.44 29.25 10.33
CA LEU A 31 0.55 29.59 11.44
C LEU A 31 1.23 29.33 12.78
N ALA A 32 0.85 30.09 13.80
CA ALA A 32 1.12 29.73 15.20
C ALA A 32 0.19 28.58 15.60
N CYS A 33 0.74 27.46 16.03
CA CYS A 33 -0.05 26.31 16.43
C CYS A 33 -0.81 26.58 17.73
N SER A 34 -2.13 26.43 17.74
CA SER A 34 -2.96 26.62 18.95
C SER A 34 -2.71 25.58 20.05
N ALA A 35 -2.15 24.41 19.72
CA ALA A 35 -1.86 23.37 20.70
C ALA A 35 -0.47 23.50 21.34
N CYS A 36 0.57 23.79 20.54
CA CYS A 36 1.95 23.84 21.03
C CYS A 36 2.60 25.23 20.99
N GLY A 37 1.89 26.25 20.51
CA GLY A 37 2.34 27.64 20.44
C GLY A 37 3.38 27.95 19.35
N LYS A 38 3.97 26.94 18.70
CA LYS A 38 5.05 27.13 17.72
C LYS A 38 4.52 27.61 16.37
N THR A 39 5.15 28.66 15.82
CA THR A 39 4.90 29.12 14.45
C THR A 39 5.68 28.25 13.46
N SER A 40 4.96 27.65 12.52
CA SER A 40 5.55 26.76 11.52
C SER A 40 4.69 26.69 10.27
N ALA A 41 5.27 26.26 9.15
CA ALA A 41 4.51 25.90 7.96
C ALA A 41 3.81 24.56 8.20
N PHE A 42 2.48 24.58 8.25
CA PHE A 42 1.68 23.39 8.43
C PHE A 42 1.71 22.54 7.15
N ALA A 43 1.83 21.22 7.31
CA ALA A 43 1.90 20.29 6.21
C ALA A 43 0.50 19.89 5.72
N PRO A 44 0.19 19.96 4.41
CA PRO A 44 -1.13 19.59 3.90
C PRO A 44 -1.41 18.09 4.07
N ARG A 45 -2.62 17.77 4.49
CA ARG A 45 -3.21 16.43 4.58
C ARG A 45 -4.48 16.39 3.72
N VAL A 46 -4.29 16.40 2.40
CA VAL A 46 -5.34 16.56 1.38
C VAL A 46 -6.53 15.60 1.58
N LYS A 47 -6.26 14.31 1.85
CA LYS A 47 -7.29 13.29 2.12
C LYS A 47 -8.16 13.57 3.36
N LEU A 48 -7.65 14.36 4.31
CA LEU A 48 -8.36 14.78 5.52
C LEU A 48 -8.97 16.19 5.39
N ARG A 49 -8.71 16.91 4.28
CA ARG A 49 -9.01 18.34 4.13
C ARG A 49 -8.49 19.18 5.30
N ALA A 50 -7.27 18.86 5.71
CA ALA A 50 -6.64 19.46 6.87
C ALA A 50 -5.16 19.74 6.63
N TYR A 51 -4.57 20.48 7.56
CA TYR A 51 -3.18 20.84 7.65
C TYR A 51 -2.67 20.43 9.03
N ALA A 52 -1.51 19.77 9.10
CA ALA A 52 -0.95 19.26 10.34
C ALA A 52 0.22 20.14 10.79
N CYS A 53 0.23 20.52 12.07
CA CYS A 53 1.40 21.13 12.68
C CYS A 53 2.59 20.14 12.62
N PRO A 54 3.75 20.53 12.10
CA PRO A 54 4.91 19.66 12.01
C PRO A 54 5.49 19.28 13.38
N HIS A 55 5.21 20.05 14.43
CA HIS A 55 5.78 19.82 15.76
C HIS A 55 4.96 18.90 16.65
N CYS A 56 3.64 19.08 16.70
CA CYS A 56 2.76 18.34 17.61
C CYS A 56 1.66 17.54 16.89
N GLY A 57 1.54 17.66 15.57
CA GLY A 57 0.51 16.98 14.80
C GLY A 57 -0.90 17.58 14.88
N PHE A 58 -1.09 18.70 15.59
CA PHE A 58 -2.38 19.38 15.67
C PHE A 58 -2.95 19.68 14.27
N LEU A 59 -4.20 19.31 14.04
CA LEU A 59 -4.87 19.44 12.75
C LEU A 59 -5.70 20.72 12.70
N VAL A 60 -5.42 21.54 11.69
CA VAL A 60 -6.26 22.67 11.27
C VAL A 60 -7.05 22.21 10.05
N SER A 61 -8.39 22.23 10.11
CA SER A 61 -9.26 21.82 9.01
C SER A 61 -9.90 23.05 8.35
N PRO A 62 -9.37 23.55 7.20
CA PRO A 62 -9.85 24.78 6.58
C PRO A 62 -11.26 24.67 6.04
N CYS A 63 -11.78 23.46 5.82
CA CYS A 63 -13.15 23.28 5.34
C CYS A 63 -14.19 23.21 6.49
N LYS A 64 -13.77 23.24 7.76
CA LYS A 64 -14.69 23.07 8.91
C LYS A 64 -15.76 24.16 8.96
N GLY A 65 -17.03 23.78 9.02
CA GLY A 65 -18.18 24.69 9.03
C GLY A 65 -18.53 25.27 7.66
N THR A 66 -18.05 24.67 6.56
CA THR A 66 -18.46 25.03 5.19
C THR A 66 -19.08 23.82 4.48
N PRO A 67 -19.82 24.01 3.38
CA PRO A 67 -20.30 22.88 2.54
C PRO A 67 -19.17 21.93 2.09
N LEU A 68 -17.93 22.43 2.07
CA LEU A 68 -16.74 21.70 1.67
C LEU A 68 -16.21 20.76 2.77
N GLU A 69 -16.78 20.74 3.98
CA GLU A 69 -16.32 19.89 5.07
C GLU A 69 -16.48 18.39 4.74
N SER A 70 -17.59 18.04 4.09
CA SER A 70 -17.93 16.65 3.77
C SER A 70 -17.03 16.08 2.68
N ARG A 71 -16.27 15.03 3.03
CA ARG A 71 -15.38 14.30 2.11
C ARG A 71 -16.10 13.45 1.05
N ARG A 72 -17.44 13.38 1.07
CA ARG A 72 -18.24 12.61 0.10
C ARG A 72 -18.22 13.21 -1.31
N THR A 73 -18.04 14.52 -1.42
CA THR A 73 -17.98 15.26 -2.69
C THR A 73 -16.60 15.90 -2.80
N SER A 74 -15.84 15.65 -3.87
CA SER A 74 -14.48 16.19 -4.04
C SER A 74 -14.45 17.73 -4.03
N LEU A 75 -13.34 18.31 -3.59
CA LEU A 75 -13.12 19.77 -3.65
C LEU A 75 -13.11 20.25 -5.09
N GLN A 76 -12.60 19.45 -6.02
CA GLN A 76 -12.64 19.77 -7.45
C GLN A 76 -14.08 19.91 -7.96
N LEU A 77 -14.99 19.02 -7.53
CA LEU A 77 -16.40 19.10 -7.94
C LEU A 77 -17.10 20.30 -7.29
N TRP A 78 -16.75 20.63 -6.05
CA TRP A 78 -17.22 21.86 -5.40
C TRP A 78 -16.71 23.14 -6.06
N PHE A 79 -15.43 23.21 -6.40
CA PHE A 79 -14.84 24.35 -7.10
C PHE A 79 -15.37 24.47 -8.52
N PHE A 80 -15.68 23.36 -9.18
CA PHE A 80 -16.38 23.37 -10.46
C PHE A 80 -17.81 23.90 -10.32
N ALA A 81 -18.53 23.53 -9.25
CA ALA A 81 -19.84 24.11 -8.95
C ALA A 81 -19.77 25.61 -8.66
N LEU A 82 -18.75 26.08 -7.95
CA LEU A 82 -18.47 27.52 -7.76
C LEU A 82 -18.20 28.23 -9.09
N LYS A 83 -17.43 27.60 -9.98
CA LYS A 83 -17.16 28.13 -11.31
C LYS A 83 -18.45 28.27 -12.12
N ALA A 84 -19.24 27.20 -12.19
CA ALA A 84 -20.52 27.19 -12.89
C ALA A 84 -21.50 28.22 -12.31
N LEU A 85 -21.55 28.36 -10.98
CA LEU A 85 -22.36 29.36 -10.28
C LEU A 85 -21.96 30.79 -10.64
N THR A 86 -20.66 31.05 -10.76
CA THR A 86 -20.14 32.37 -11.09
C THR A 86 -20.33 32.73 -12.57
N GLU A 87 -20.20 31.75 -13.47
CA GLU A 87 -20.35 31.96 -14.91
C GLU A 87 -21.83 32.07 -15.36
N GLN A 88 -22.74 31.31 -14.74
CA GLN A 88 -24.10 31.08 -15.27
C GLN A 88 -25.23 31.40 -14.29
N GLY A 89 -24.89 31.77 -13.05
CA GLY A 89 -25.85 31.97 -11.98
C GLY A 89 -26.54 30.67 -11.52
N PRO A 90 -27.41 30.75 -10.49
CA PRO A 90 -27.92 29.57 -9.78
C PRO A 90 -28.72 28.60 -10.65
N ARG A 91 -29.54 29.13 -11.57
CA ARG A 91 -30.42 28.33 -12.42
C ARG A 91 -29.64 27.54 -13.49
N GLY A 92 -28.60 28.14 -14.08
CA GLY A 92 -27.76 27.49 -15.08
C GLY A 92 -26.72 26.54 -14.47
N ALA A 93 -26.19 26.88 -13.29
CA ALA A 93 -25.11 26.14 -12.66
C ALA A 93 -25.47 24.70 -12.31
N ALA A 94 -26.67 24.45 -11.77
CA ALA A 94 -27.08 23.09 -11.38
C ALA A 94 -27.11 22.15 -12.60
N THR A 95 -27.67 22.62 -13.73
CA THR A 95 -27.74 21.86 -14.99
C THR A 95 -26.35 21.59 -15.56
N THR A 96 -25.46 22.59 -15.51
CA THR A 96 -24.07 22.43 -15.96
C THR A 96 -23.31 21.43 -15.10
N VAL A 97 -23.42 21.51 -13.78
CA VAL A 97 -22.73 20.59 -12.85
C VAL A 97 -23.25 19.16 -13.00
N GLU A 98 -24.56 18.98 -13.14
CA GLU A 98 -25.19 17.67 -13.40
C GLU A 98 -24.61 17.04 -14.68
N ARG A 99 -24.74 17.75 -15.82
CA ARG A 99 -24.36 17.24 -17.13
C ARG A 99 -22.86 17.03 -17.26
N GLU A 100 -22.06 18.01 -16.84
CA GLU A 100 -20.61 17.99 -17.06
C GLU A 100 -19.87 17.17 -16.00
N GLY A 101 -20.27 17.33 -14.73
CA GLY A 101 -19.76 16.55 -13.60
C GLY A 101 -20.25 15.09 -13.60
N ASN A 102 -21.30 14.77 -14.37
CA ASN A 102 -21.89 13.44 -14.46
C ASN A 102 -22.34 12.92 -13.10
N ILE A 103 -23.12 13.74 -12.40
CA ILE A 103 -23.69 13.45 -11.08
C ILE A 103 -25.22 13.56 -11.15
N PRO A 104 -25.97 12.93 -10.22
CA PRO A 104 -27.42 13.04 -10.19
C PRO A 104 -27.91 14.49 -10.03
N ALA A 105 -29.00 14.85 -10.73
CA ALA A 105 -29.63 16.18 -10.70
C ALA A 105 -29.88 16.70 -9.27
N GLN A 106 -30.35 15.82 -8.39
CA GLN A 106 -30.62 16.16 -6.99
C GLN A 106 -29.33 16.55 -6.24
N GLN A 107 -28.21 15.89 -6.52
CA GLN A 107 -26.92 16.23 -5.94
C GLN A 107 -26.42 17.59 -6.44
N ALA A 108 -26.53 17.85 -7.75
CA ALA A 108 -26.12 19.13 -8.33
C ALA A 108 -26.93 20.31 -7.78
N ARG A 109 -28.26 20.18 -7.69
CA ARG A 109 -29.13 21.21 -7.09
C ARG A 109 -28.80 21.45 -5.62
N ARG A 110 -28.58 20.38 -4.85
CA ARG A 110 -28.18 20.49 -3.44
C ARG A 110 -26.86 21.25 -3.30
N MET A 111 -25.86 20.92 -4.11
CA MET A 111 -24.57 21.62 -4.09
C MET A 111 -24.72 23.12 -4.35
N ILE A 112 -25.51 23.51 -5.35
CA ILE A 112 -25.75 24.94 -5.63
C ILE A 112 -26.49 25.61 -4.47
N ALA A 113 -27.50 24.97 -3.90
CA ALA A 113 -28.24 25.50 -2.75
C ALA A 113 -27.33 25.72 -1.52
N GLU A 114 -26.48 24.74 -1.17
CA GLU A 114 -25.53 24.85 -0.06
C GLU A 114 -24.52 26.01 -0.26
N LEU A 115 -24.07 26.25 -1.50
CA LEU A 115 -23.19 27.37 -1.82
C LEU A 115 -23.90 28.73 -1.72
N GLN A 116 -25.17 28.80 -2.13
CA GLN A 116 -25.98 30.01 -2.00
C GLN A 116 -26.34 30.31 -0.54
N GLU A 117 -26.63 29.28 0.25
CA GLU A 117 -26.87 29.41 1.69
C GLU A 117 -25.61 29.92 2.39
N ALA A 118 -24.44 29.36 2.04
CA ALA A 118 -23.16 29.82 2.58
C ALA A 118 -22.79 31.26 2.18
N ALA A 119 -23.34 31.78 1.06
CA ALA A 119 -23.15 33.17 0.66
C ALA A 119 -23.93 34.16 1.54
N GLY A 120 -24.92 33.68 2.30
CA GLY A 120 -25.82 34.49 3.12
C GLY A 120 -26.81 35.31 2.29
N LYS A 121 -27.89 35.78 2.93
CA LYS A 121 -28.90 36.63 2.29
C LYS A 121 -28.54 38.13 2.33
N ASP A 122 -27.59 38.50 3.20
CA ASP A 122 -27.30 39.90 3.57
C ASP A 122 -26.18 40.55 2.72
N GLY A 123 -25.85 39.97 1.55
CA GLY A 123 -24.96 40.59 0.56
C GLY A 123 -23.46 40.60 0.88
N SER A 124 -23.03 40.04 2.02
CA SER A 124 -21.61 39.93 2.40
C SER A 124 -21.18 38.46 2.52
N PRO A 125 -20.77 37.80 1.41
CA PRO A 125 -20.32 36.42 1.44
C PRO A 125 -19.03 36.28 2.28
N PRO A 126 -18.83 35.11 2.93
CA PRO A 126 -17.64 34.87 3.75
C PRO A 126 -16.36 34.90 2.89
N SER A 127 -15.25 35.34 3.49
CA SER A 127 -13.97 35.57 2.79
C SER A 127 -13.48 34.34 2.01
N TRP A 128 -13.70 33.13 2.54
CA TRP A 128 -13.33 31.89 1.86
C TRP A 128 -14.08 31.68 0.55
N LEU A 129 -15.36 32.05 0.50
CA LEU A 129 -16.22 31.87 -0.67
C LEU A 129 -15.82 32.84 -1.77
N VAL A 130 -15.55 34.10 -1.40
CA VAL A 130 -15.03 35.12 -2.33
C VAL A 130 -13.67 34.72 -2.89
N ALA A 131 -12.76 34.23 -2.05
CA ALA A 131 -11.45 33.77 -2.48
C ALA A 131 -11.55 32.56 -3.43
N ALA A 132 -12.40 31.58 -3.11
CA ALA A 132 -12.63 30.43 -3.96
C ALA A 132 -13.26 30.83 -5.31
N GLN A 133 -14.23 31.75 -5.33
CA GLN A 133 -14.81 32.30 -6.56
C GLN A 133 -13.74 33.01 -7.41
N LYS A 134 -12.93 33.88 -6.82
CA LYS A 134 -11.82 34.54 -7.54
C LYS A 134 -10.83 33.53 -8.12
N SER A 135 -10.51 32.47 -7.38
CA SER A 135 -9.57 31.44 -7.85
C SER A 135 -10.05 30.75 -9.12
N VAL A 136 -11.36 30.46 -9.22
CA VAL A 136 -11.93 29.71 -10.36
C VAL A 136 -12.20 30.57 -11.60
N ILE A 137 -12.31 31.89 -11.42
CA ILE A 137 -12.44 32.88 -12.52
C ILE A 137 -11.06 33.19 -13.12
N GLY A 138 -10.01 33.22 -12.29
CA GLY A 138 -8.69 33.76 -12.65
C GLY A 138 -7.87 32.99 -13.68
N GLY A 139 -8.25 31.75 -14.04
CA GLY A 139 -7.75 30.99 -15.20
C GLY A 139 -6.24 30.67 -15.30
N ALA A 140 -5.36 31.38 -14.62
CA ALA A 140 -3.91 31.28 -14.74
C ALA A 140 -3.27 31.59 -13.37
N ASN A 141 -2.86 30.55 -12.64
CA ASN A 141 -1.80 30.52 -11.61
C ASN A 141 -1.91 29.34 -10.62
N ALA A 142 -2.71 28.31 -10.89
CA ALA A 142 -2.71 27.11 -10.03
C ALA A 142 -1.45 26.23 -10.18
N THR A 143 -0.50 26.57 -11.06
CA THR A 143 0.71 25.77 -11.34
C THR A 143 2.04 26.40 -10.93
N ASN A 144 2.10 27.60 -10.32
CA ASN A 144 3.39 28.21 -9.95
C ASN A 144 3.40 28.91 -8.58
N LEU A 145 3.03 28.20 -7.51
CA LEU A 145 3.42 28.56 -6.14
C LEU A 145 4.18 27.43 -5.41
N ALA A 146 4.75 26.49 -6.17
CA ALA A 146 5.58 25.39 -5.68
C ALA A 146 7.08 25.55 -5.99
N ALA A 147 7.55 26.78 -6.17
CA ALA A 147 8.98 27.10 -6.16
C ALA A 147 9.28 27.88 -4.88
N GLY A 148 9.87 27.19 -3.90
CA GLY A 148 10.48 27.84 -2.76
C GLY A 148 11.59 28.77 -3.25
N VAL A 149 11.39 30.07 -3.11
CA VAL A 149 12.50 31.03 -3.16
C VAL A 149 13.15 31.02 -1.78
N PRO A 150 14.46 30.71 -1.67
CA PRO A 150 15.15 30.80 -0.39
C PRO A 150 15.29 32.26 0.03
N PHE A 151 15.06 32.52 1.31
CA PHE A 151 15.44 33.76 1.97
C PHE A 151 16.95 33.97 1.81
N ALA A 152 17.36 35.00 1.08
CA ALA A 152 18.69 35.56 1.16
C ALA A 152 18.68 36.65 2.25
N ALA A 153 19.55 36.46 3.24
CA ALA A 153 19.87 37.49 4.22
C ALA A 153 20.55 38.69 3.53
N THR A 154 20.36 39.84 4.14
CA THR A 154 20.85 41.19 3.84
C THR A 154 22.24 41.28 3.20
N ASP A 155 22.37 42.11 2.15
CA ASP A 155 23.33 43.21 2.20
C ASP A 155 23.08 44.33 1.17
N GLY A 156 23.29 45.55 1.68
CA GLY A 156 23.76 46.77 1.03
C GLY A 156 23.57 47.04 -0.47
N SER A 157 22.70 48.02 -0.72
CA SER A 157 22.96 49.19 -1.60
C SER A 157 22.57 49.12 -3.10
N SER A 158 21.78 50.14 -3.46
CA SER A 158 21.89 50.96 -4.67
C SER A 158 21.31 50.51 -6.01
N ARG A 159 20.15 51.10 -6.29
CA ARG A 159 19.77 51.85 -7.53
C ARG A 159 19.47 51.10 -8.84
N LEU A 160 18.15 51.01 -9.09
CA LEU A 160 17.38 51.65 -10.17
C LEU A 160 17.73 51.46 -11.68
N ARG A 161 16.66 51.19 -12.45
CA ARG A 161 16.41 51.36 -13.92
C ARG A 161 16.75 50.14 -14.80
N LEU A 162 16.05 49.82 -15.90
CA LEU A 162 14.99 50.47 -16.68
C LEU A 162 14.20 49.42 -17.50
N VAL A 163 12.97 49.80 -17.84
CA VAL A 163 12.00 49.24 -18.81
C VAL A 163 12.55 49.23 -20.25
N SER A 164 12.12 48.27 -21.11
CA SER A 164 11.43 48.54 -22.40
C SER A 164 11.51 47.43 -23.48
N PHE A 165 10.33 46.90 -23.81
CA PHE A 165 9.70 46.65 -25.13
C PHE A 165 10.39 46.00 -26.36
N ILE A 166 9.59 45.09 -26.96
CA ILE A 166 9.25 44.88 -28.39
C ILE A 166 10.28 44.22 -29.32
N GLY A 167 9.79 43.22 -30.06
CA GLY A 167 10.18 43.04 -31.47
C GLY A 167 10.34 41.59 -31.88
N GLY A 168 9.39 41.07 -32.64
CA GLY A 168 9.46 39.73 -33.22
C GLY A 168 10.50 39.58 -34.33
N GLY A 169 10.79 38.33 -34.65
CA GLY A 169 11.63 37.95 -35.77
C GLY A 169 11.66 36.43 -35.90
N ALA A 170 10.90 35.91 -36.87
CA ALA A 170 10.99 34.53 -37.29
C ALA A 170 12.35 34.25 -37.94
N LEU A 171 12.99 33.14 -37.58
CA LEU A 171 14.05 32.54 -38.38
C LEU A 171 13.84 31.03 -38.46
N VAL A 172 13.33 30.62 -39.63
CA VAL A 172 13.38 29.25 -40.11
C VAL A 172 14.78 29.00 -40.63
N LEU A 173 15.45 27.97 -40.11
CA LEU A 173 16.64 27.37 -40.71
C LEU A 173 16.43 25.85 -40.75
N ALA A 174 16.26 25.35 -41.97
CA ALA A 174 16.44 23.95 -42.30
C ALA A 174 17.94 23.61 -42.31
N ILE A 175 18.31 22.36 -42.00
CA ILE A 175 19.13 21.47 -42.83
C ILE A 175 19.50 20.17 -42.07
N ALA A 176 19.26 19.06 -42.78
CA ALA A 176 19.94 17.77 -42.83
C ALA A 176 20.32 16.97 -41.56
N GLY A 177 19.76 15.76 -41.50
CA GLY A 177 20.51 14.52 -41.78
C GLY A 177 21.76 14.23 -40.94
N GLY A 178 21.60 13.35 -39.95
CA GLY A 178 22.71 12.71 -39.25
C GLY A 178 22.23 11.52 -38.42
N VAL A 179 22.27 10.33 -39.00
CA VAL A 179 22.18 9.07 -38.25
C VAL A 179 23.52 8.88 -37.52
N ALA A 180 23.50 8.92 -36.19
CA ALA A 180 24.62 8.51 -35.35
C ALA A 180 24.12 7.43 -34.37
N VAL A 181 24.49 6.19 -34.68
CA VAL A 181 24.41 5.04 -33.78
C VAL A 181 25.47 5.23 -32.71
N ALA A 182 25.06 5.54 -31.48
CA ALA A 182 25.94 5.58 -30.31
C ALA A 182 25.74 4.31 -29.48
N THR A 183 26.77 3.47 -29.46
CA THR A 183 26.89 2.27 -28.64
C THR A 183 27.10 2.66 -27.18
N LEU A 184 26.11 2.43 -26.32
CA LEU A 184 26.24 2.64 -24.88
C LEU A 184 26.98 1.46 -24.25
N ARG A 185 28.20 1.73 -23.74
CA ARG A 185 28.85 0.90 -22.72
C ARG A 185 28.17 1.16 -21.36
N PRO A 186 27.89 0.14 -20.53
CA PRO A 186 27.37 0.35 -19.19
C PRO A 186 28.45 0.93 -18.28
N GLY A 187 28.22 2.14 -17.76
CA GLY A 187 28.99 2.72 -16.68
C GLY A 187 28.58 2.11 -15.34
N SER A 188 29.56 1.61 -14.59
CA SER A 188 29.46 1.20 -13.20
C SER A 188 28.92 2.35 -12.34
N THR A 189 27.82 2.11 -11.64
CA THR A 189 27.22 3.08 -10.70
C THR A 189 27.88 2.91 -9.35
N GLU A 190 28.79 3.82 -8.98
CA GLU A 190 29.18 4.03 -7.58
C GLU A 190 28.09 4.83 -6.86
N LEU A 191 27.64 4.31 -5.71
CA LEU A 191 26.68 4.94 -4.83
C LEU A 191 27.39 5.91 -3.88
N SER A 192 27.20 7.22 -4.10
CA SER A 192 27.54 8.25 -3.10
C SER A 192 26.39 8.39 -2.11
N GLY A 193 26.57 7.85 -0.89
CA GLY A 193 25.64 7.99 0.22
C GLY A 193 25.80 6.88 1.24
N GLY A 194 26.82 6.99 2.09
CA GLY A 194 27.22 5.98 3.08
C GLY A 194 26.09 5.61 4.05
N PHE A 195 25.89 4.30 4.21
CA PHE A 195 25.20 3.68 5.33
C PHE A 195 26.25 3.39 6.40
N GLU A 196 26.33 4.21 7.44
CA GLU A 196 27.15 3.94 8.62
C GLU A 196 26.32 3.14 9.63
N PRO A 197 26.78 1.97 10.11
CA PRO A 197 26.07 1.18 11.11
C PRO A 197 26.33 1.73 12.52
N ILE A 198 25.27 2.04 13.26
CA ILE A 198 25.38 2.46 14.67
C ILE A 198 25.01 1.31 15.61
N GLU A 199 25.90 1.14 16.58
CA GLU A 199 25.92 0.31 17.77
C GLU A 199 24.59 0.31 18.54
N SER A 200 24.08 -0.88 18.85
CA SER A 200 22.81 -1.09 19.55
C SER A 200 22.96 -0.86 21.05
N VAL A 201 22.27 0.13 21.61
CA VAL A 201 22.00 0.20 23.05
C VAL A 201 20.92 -0.84 23.38
N GLU A 202 21.27 -1.71 24.31
CA GLU A 202 20.59 -2.94 24.68
C GLU A 202 19.25 -2.66 25.39
N ALA A 203 18.15 -3.12 24.81
CA ALA A 203 16.86 -3.25 25.49
C ALA A 203 16.73 -4.67 26.06
N PRO A 204 16.22 -4.86 27.29
CA PRO A 204 16.27 -6.15 27.98
C PRO A 204 15.44 -7.22 27.25
N SER A 205 16.04 -8.40 27.10
CA SER A 205 15.49 -9.52 26.35
C SER A 205 14.30 -10.18 27.04
N LEU A 206 13.14 -10.25 26.36
CA LEU A 206 12.18 -11.33 26.61
C LEU A 206 12.72 -12.57 25.89
N ARG A 207 13.25 -13.52 26.66
CA ARG A 207 13.72 -14.82 26.17
C ARG A 207 12.54 -15.60 25.58
N ALA A 208 12.38 -15.53 24.26
CA ALA A 208 11.61 -16.49 23.50
C ALA A 208 12.58 -17.40 22.73
N PRO A 209 12.37 -18.73 22.71
CA PRO A 209 13.21 -19.64 21.92
C PRO A 209 13.15 -19.24 20.44
N THR A 210 14.32 -19.22 19.81
CA THR A 210 14.55 -18.93 18.39
C THR A 210 13.58 -19.72 17.53
N ARG A 211 12.62 -19.01 16.92
CA ARG A 211 11.69 -19.57 15.93
C ARG A 211 12.38 -19.63 14.56
N PRO A 212 12.14 -20.67 13.75
CA PRO A 212 12.63 -20.73 12.38
C PRO A 212 12.06 -19.55 11.58
N SER A 213 12.97 -18.71 11.07
CA SER A 213 12.67 -17.65 10.11
C SER A 213 12.55 -18.27 8.72
N LEU A 214 11.43 -18.06 8.03
CA LEU A 214 11.34 -18.30 6.60
C LEU A 214 12.25 -17.29 5.89
N ILE A 215 13.45 -17.71 5.53
CA ILE A 215 14.39 -16.90 4.74
C ILE A 215 14.45 -17.50 3.34
N LEU A 216 13.44 -17.17 2.54
CA LEU A 216 13.24 -17.71 1.19
C LEU A 216 14.33 -17.28 0.21
N SER A 217 14.89 -16.09 0.38
CA SER A 217 15.94 -15.58 -0.53
C SER A 217 17.37 -16.05 -0.21
N SER A 218 17.61 -16.75 0.92
CA SER A 218 18.89 -17.47 1.10
C SER A 218 18.87 -18.73 0.25
N VAL A 219 17.77 -19.48 0.33
CA VAL A 219 17.64 -20.78 -0.33
C VAL A 219 17.66 -20.64 -1.85
N GLU A 220 17.01 -19.64 -2.46
CA GLU A 220 17.11 -19.46 -3.92
C GLU A 220 18.53 -19.09 -4.38
N GLY A 221 19.25 -18.27 -3.61
CA GLY A 221 20.66 -17.95 -3.86
C GLY A 221 21.56 -19.16 -3.64
N ASP A 222 21.31 -19.94 -2.59
CA ASP A 222 22.05 -21.15 -2.21
C ASP A 222 21.76 -22.29 -3.20
N LEU A 223 20.54 -22.39 -3.74
CA LEU A 223 20.11 -23.37 -4.74
C LEU A 223 20.66 -23.01 -6.12
N GLU A 224 20.71 -21.72 -6.47
CA GLU A 224 21.37 -21.24 -7.68
C GLU A 224 22.89 -21.43 -7.58
N ALA A 225 23.50 -21.13 -6.42
CA ALA A 225 24.90 -21.42 -6.16
C ALA A 225 25.20 -22.93 -6.21
N ALA A 226 24.32 -23.77 -5.66
CA ALA A 226 24.43 -25.23 -5.76
C ALA A 226 24.28 -25.72 -7.20
N ARG A 227 23.37 -25.14 -7.99
CA ARG A 227 23.24 -25.42 -9.43
C ARG A 227 24.50 -25.04 -10.18
N GLN A 228 25.04 -23.86 -9.94
CA GLN A 228 26.26 -23.38 -10.59
C GLN A 228 27.47 -24.24 -10.20
N ALA A 229 27.57 -24.64 -8.93
CA ALA A 229 28.60 -25.56 -8.45
C ALA A 229 28.47 -26.96 -9.10
N THR A 230 27.25 -27.48 -9.22
CA THR A 230 26.98 -28.76 -9.89
C THR A 230 27.32 -28.68 -11.38
N GLN A 231 26.95 -27.60 -12.05
CA GLN A 231 27.27 -27.39 -13.46
C GLN A 231 28.78 -27.22 -13.69
N TYR A 232 29.47 -26.51 -12.79
CA TYR A 232 30.92 -26.39 -12.80
C TYR A 232 31.60 -27.76 -12.63
N ALA A 233 31.13 -28.57 -11.67
CA ALA A 233 31.64 -29.91 -11.44
C ALA A 233 31.41 -30.84 -12.65
N LEU A 234 30.23 -30.79 -13.28
CA LEU A 234 29.92 -31.55 -14.50
C LEU A 234 30.77 -31.12 -15.71
N ASN A 235 31.07 -29.82 -15.82
CA ASN A 235 31.95 -29.31 -16.87
C ASN A 235 33.41 -29.71 -16.63
N ALA A 236 33.84 -29.81 -15.36
CA ALA A 236 35.18 -30.22 -14.98
C ALA A 236 35.38 -31.75 -15.09
N ASP A 237 34.35 -32.54 -14.77
CA ASP A 237 34.33 -33.99 -14.93
C ASP A 237 32.95 -34.48 -15.44
N PRO A 238 32.82 -34.73 -16.76
CA PRO A 238 31.59 -35.18 -17.37
C PRO A 238 31.13 -36.58 -16.91
N SER A 239 31.99 -37.36 -16.25
CA SER A 239 31.64 -38.70 -15.77
C SER A 239 30.67 -38.67 -14.57
N LEU A 240 30.62 -37.55 -13.84
CA LEU A 240 29.72 -37.32 -12.71
C LEU A 240 28.24 -37.36 -13.11
N ALA A 241 27.90 -37.11 -14.38
CA ALA A 241 26.54 -37.22 -14.90
C ALA A 241 25.95 -38.65 -14.83
N LYS A 242 26.80 -39.67 -14.60
CA LYS A 242 26.41 -41.09 -14.56
C LYS A 242 26.12 -41.62 -13.16
N ILE A 243 26.32 -40.81 -12.12
CA ILE A 243 26.10 -41.22 -10.72
C ILE A 243 24.59 -41.20 -10.44
N LYS A 244 24.04 -42.33 -9.97
CA LYS A 244 22.65 -42.44 -9.53
C LYS A 244 22.56 -42.39 -8.01
N GLU A 245 21.51 -41.76 -7.50
CA GLU A 245 21.25 -41.56 -6.08
C GLU A 245 21.01 -42.90 -5.37
N GLN A 246 21.69 -43.14 -4.25
CA GLN A 246 21.43 -44.29 -3.38
C GLN A 246 20.31 -43.92 -2.41
N ILE A 247 19.16 -44.58 -2.56
CA ILE A 247 18.03 -44.48 -1.63
C ILE A 247 18.48 -44.99 -0.27
N ALA A 248 18.49 -44.11 0.72
CA ALA A 248 18.82 -44.45 2.10
C ALA A 248 17.77 -45.41 2.66
N THR A 249 18.22 -46.61 3.01
CA THR A 249 17.45 -47.63 3.72
C THR A 249 17.30 -47.24 5.18
N GLU A 250 16.15 -47.62 5.75
CA GLU A 250 15.64 -47.37 7.09
C GLU A 250 16.70 -47.33 8.21
N THR A 251 16.60 -46.33 9.10
CA THR A 251 17.36 -46.29 10.36
C THR A 251 16.44 -46.67 11.54
N PRO A 252 16.91 -47.43 12.55
CA PRO A 252 16.04 -48.16 13.46
C PRO A 252 15.41 -47.32 14.57
N ASN A 253 14.18 -47.72 14.88
CA ASN A 253 13.31 -47.43 16.03
C ASN A 253 14.02 -47.03 17.35
N GLN A 254 13.74 -45.84 17.87
CA GLN A 254 13.92 -45.51 19.29
C GLN A 254 12.56 -45.21 19.95
N PRO A 255 12.29 -45.76 21.15
CA PRO A 255 10.96 -45.73 21.76
C PRO A 255 10.55 -44.35 22.28
N ALA A 256 9.32 -43.96 21.95
CA ALA A 256 8.66 -42.76 22.46
C ALA A 256 8.28 -42.91 23.94
N LEU A 257 8.55 -41.87 24.74
CA LEU A 257 8.06 -41.76 26.12
C LEU A 257 6.56 -41.35 26.12
N PRO A 258 5.73 -41.89 27.02
CA PRO A 258 4.28 -41.70 26.99
C PRO A 258 3.87 -40.30 27.48
N ILE A 259 3.06 -39.60 26.67
CA ILE A 259 2.36 -38.38 27.08
C ILE A 259 1.06 -38.81 27.79
N PRO A 260 0.77 -38.33 29.01
CA PRO A 260 -0.46 -38.68 29.72
C PRO A 260 -1.69 -38.01 29.07
N VAL A 261 -2.68 -38.85 28.76
CA VAL A 261 -4.02 -38.48 28.35
C VAL A 261 -4.78 -37.95 29.58
N MET A 262 -5.42 -36.78 29.46
CA MET A 262 -6.49 -36.37 30.37
C MET A 262 -7.82 -36.21 29.61
N PRO A 263 -8.95 -36.67 30.19
CA PRO A 263 -10.26 -36.74 29.55
C PRO A 263 -11.02 -35.39 29.53
N PRO A 264 -12.06 -35.25 28.69
CA PRO A 264 -12.82 -34.01 28.56
C PRO A 264 -13.74 -33.77 29.75
N SER A 265 -13.84 -32.51 30.20
CA SER A 265 -14.90 -32.09 31.12
C SER A 265 -15.88 -31.18 30.41
N ASN A 266 -17.03 -31.76 30.06
CA ASN A 266 -18.28 -31.02 29.87
C ASN A 266 -18.68 -30.40 31.21
N ILE A 267 -18.86 -29.08 31.27
CA ILE A 267 -19.70 -28.44 32.28
C ILE A 267 -20.60 -27.43 31.56
N ILE A 268 -21.87 -27.80 31.42
CA ILE A 268 -22.99 -26.87 31.30
C ILE A 268 -23.23 -26.32 32.71
N LEU A 269 -23.12 -25.00 32.88
CA LEU A 269 -23.72 -24.29 34.02
C LEU A 269 -24.26 -22.93 33.54
N VAL A 270 -25.60 -22.91 33.48
CA VAL A 270 -26.57 -21.81 33.67
C VAL A 270 -26.03 -20.36 33.70
N PRO A 271 -26.61 -19.42 32.93
CA PRO A 271 -26.23 -18.01 32.95
C PRO A 271 -26.71 -17.30 34.22
N PRO A 272 -25.97 -16.30 34.76
CA PRO A 272 -26.50 -15.45 35.82
C PRO A 272 -27.57 -14.50 35.25
N THR A 273 -28.73 -14.49 35.89
CA THR A 273 -29.77 -13.50 35.70
C THR A 273 -29.31 -12.15 36.24
N SER A 274 -29.04 -11.18 35.37
CA SER A 274 -28.92 -9.78 35.76
C SER A 274 -30.27 -9.09 35.59
N SER A 275 -30.98 -8.91 36.70
CA SER A 275 -32.06 -7.92 36.82
C SER A 275 -31.45 -6.51 36.76
N GLY A 276 -31.52 -5.87 35.60
CA GLY A 276 -31.12 -4.48 35.40
C GLY A 276 -31.97 -3.84 34.30
N LYS A 277 -32.62 -2.71 34.61
CA LYS A 277 -33.46 -1.93 33.69
C LYS A 277 -32.73 -1.59 32.37
N PRO A 278 -33.43 -1.44 31.25
CA PRO A 278 -32.81 -1.17 29.96
C PRO A 278 -32.20 0.25 29.91
N GLY A 279 -30.87 0.31 30.02
CA GLY A 279 -30.05 1.44 29.61
C GLY A 279 -29.30 1.07 28.32
N ALA A 280 -29.12 2.05 27.43
CA ALA A 280 -28.51 1.93 26.11
C ALA A 280 -27.18 1.12 26.10
N PRO A 281 -26.84 0.41 25.00
CA PRO A 281 -25.67 -0.45 24.95
C PRO A 281 -24.39 0.37 25.14
N ILE A 282 -23.66 0.07 26.22
CA ILE A 282 -22.29 0.54 26.45
C ILE A 282 -21.41 -0.19 25.43
N ALA A 283 -20.82 0.55 24.48
CA ALA A 283 -19.89 -0.01 23.51
C ALA A 283 -18.68 -0.63 24.25
N ALA A 284 -18.35 -1.88 23.92
CA ALA A 284 -17.17 -2.54 24.47
C ALA A 284 -15.89 -1.70 24.23
N PRO A 285 -14.94 -1.68 25.18
CA PRO A 285 -13.71 -0.92 25.03
C PRO A 285 -12.94 -1.41 23.80
N ARG A 286 -12.56 -0.47 22.93
CA ARG A 286 -11.88 -0.72 21.65
C ARG A 286 -10.39 -1.00 21.85
N SER A 287 -9.81 -1.82 20.97
CA SER A 287 -8.37 -2.06 21.00
C SER A 287 -7.60 -0.85 20.48
N GLN A 288 -6.44 -0.58 21.08
CA GLN A 288 -5.46 0.31 20.48
C GLN A 288 -4.81 -0.40 19.29
N LEU A 289 -4.88 0.22 18.10
CA LEU A 289 -4.30 -0.38 16.91
C LEU A 289 -2.78 -0.51 17.04
N PRO A 290 -2.18 -1.62 16.57
CA PRO A 290 -0.74 -1.74 16.48
C PRO A 290 -0.17 -0.60 15.66
N GLN A 291 0.79 0.12 16.27
CA GLN A 291 1.59 1.11 15.58
C GLN A 291 3.02 0.60 15.49
N ALA A 292 3.68 0.88 14.37
CA ALA A 292 5.12 0.71 14.31
C ALA A 292 5.75 1.72 15.30
N PRO A 293 6.67 1.30 16.19
CA PRO A 293 7.43 2.23 17.02
C PRO A 293 8.10 3.29 16.14
N VAL A 294 8.00 4.56 16.55
CA VAL A 294 8.40 5.75 15.74
C VAL A 294 9.92 5.96 15.69
N ASN A 295 10.71 4.93 15.98
CA ASN A 295 12.17 5.00 15.95
C ASN A 295 12.67 4.79 14.51
N TYR A 296 12.33 5.72 13.63
CA TYR A 296 12.87 5.80 12.27
C TYR A 296 14.26 6.45 12.36
N ALA A 297 15.30 5.75 11.91
CA ALA A 297 16.62 6.36 11.77
C ALA A 297 16.64 7.18 10.46
N GLY A 298 16.53 8.51 10.57
CA GLY A 298 16.50 9.42 9.43
C GLY A 298 15.09 9.97 9.11
N ASP A 299 14.99 10.77 8.03
CA ASP A 299 13.73 11.42 7.66
C ASP A 299 12.66 10.40 7.21
N PRO A 300 11.54 10.24 7.94
CA PRO A 300 10.48 9.29 7.58
C PRO A 300 9.81 9.59 6.23
N ASN A 301 9.91 10.83 5.74
CA ASN A 301 9.39 11.23 4.43
C ASN A 301 10.41 11.07 3.30
N GLN A 302 11.66 10.71 3.62
CA GLN A 302 12.68 10.44 2.61
C GLN A 302 12.15 9.42 1.60
N VAL A 303 12.28 9.74 0.32
CA VAL A 303 11.90 8.84 -0.76
C VAL A 303 13.08 7.92 -1.06
N LEU A 304 12.90 6.64 -0.76
CA LEU A 304 13.81 5.57 -1.14
C LEU A 304 13.48 5.10 -2.55
N THR A 305 14.52 4.80 -3.34
CA THR A 305 14.38 4.37 -4.73
C THR A 305 14.85 2.92 -4.87
N PHE A 306 14.00 2.08 -5.47
CA PHE A 306 14.26 0.69 -5.77
C PHE A 306 14.02 0.46 -7.26
N GLY A 307 15.06 0.60 -8.08
CA GLY A 307 14.91 0.65 -9.54
C GLY A 307 13.91 1.73 -9.96
N PRO A 308 12.82 1.40 -10.68
CA PRO A 308 11.82 2.39 -11.09
C PRO A 308 10.85 2.82 -9.98
N ILE A 309 10.85 2.14 -8.83
CA ILE A 309 9.85 2.33 -7.78
C ILE A 309 10.37 3.30 -6.71
N LYS A 310 9.54 4.28 -6.33
CA LYS A 310 9.84 5.28 -5.31
C LYS A 310 8.88 5.12 -4.13
N ILE A 311 9.42 4.93 -2.93
CA ILE A 311 8.63 4.62 -1.72
C ILE A 311 9.13 5.48 -0.57
N ARG A 312 8.21 6.02 0.24
CA ARG A 312 8.61 6.75 1.46
C ARG A 312 9.22 5.78 2.48
N ARG A 313 10.33 6.20 3.11
CA ARG A 313 11.09 5.44 4.11
C ARG A 313 10.18 4.85 5.18
N HIS A 314 9.27 5.63 5.76
CA HIS A 314 8.41 5.12 6.83
C HIS A 314 7.56 3.92 6.42
N LEU A 315 7.08 3.87 5.17
CA LEU A 315 6.27 2.75 4.69
C LEU A 315 7.11 1.49 4.50
N VAL A 316 8.32 1.66 3.96
CA VAL A 316 9.31 0.56 3.88
C VAL A 316 9.59 0.03 5.28
N GLU A 317 9.92 0.90 6.23
CA GLU A 317 10.23 0.49 7.60
C GLU A 317 9.04 -0.18 8.32
N MET A 318 7.80 0.25 8.08
CA MET A 318 6.61 -0.43 8.59
C MET A 318 6.52 -1.87 8.06
N ILE A 319 6.69 -2.07 6.76
CA ILE A 319 6.63 -3.40 6.12
C ILE A 319 7.75 -4.30 6.65
N VAL A 320 8.98 -3.76 6.70
CA VAL A 320 10.15 -4.49 7.20
C VAL A 320 9.99 -4.91 8.63
N ARG A 321 9.55 -3.98 9.47
CA ARG A 321 9.32 -4.26 10.88
C ARG A 321 8.22 -5.30 11.06
N ALA A 322 7.12 -5.22 10.31
CA ALA A 322 6.06 -6.22 10.38
C ALA A 322 6.58 -7.62 10.00
N GLY A 323 7.37 -7.73 8.94
CA GLY A 323 8.03 -8.97 8.55
C GLY A 323 8.90 -9.53 9.68
N ARG A 324 9.75 -8.70 10.29
CA ARG A 324 10.59 -9.09 11.43
C ARG A 324 9.78 -9.54 12.65
N VAL A 325 8.70 -8.84 13.00
CA VAL A 325 7.84 -9.16 14.15
C VAL A 325 7.15 -10.52 13.96
N VAL A 326 6.67 -10.80 12.75
CA VAL A 326 6.01 -12.07 12.43
C VAL A 326 7.00 -13.21 12.18
N GLY A 327 8.24 -12.86 11.78
CA GLY A 327 9.23 -13.79 11.27
C GLY A 327 8.88 -14.28 9.86
N ALA A 328 8.42 -13.37 9.00
CA ALA A 328 8.22 -13.54 7.56
C ALA A 328 9.25 -12.70 6.79
N ASP A 329 9.66 -13.13 5.60
CA ASP A 329 10.69 -12.44 4.81
C ASP A 329 10.23 -11.01 4.43
N PRO A 330 10.92 -9.95 4.91
CA PRO A 330 10.62 -8.57 4.53
C PRO A 330 10.67 -8.32 3.02
N THR A 331 11.57 -8.98 2.31
CA THR A 331 11.72 -8.84 0.86
C THR A 331 10.50 -9.40 0.13
N LEU A 332 9.96 -10.53 0.59
CA LEU A 332 8.71 -11.07 0.08
C LEU A 332 7.53 -10.12 0.34
N LEU A 333 7.40 -9.59 1.56
CA LEU A 333 6.33 -8.63 1.87
C LEU A 333 6.39 -7.37 1.00
N MET A 334 7.59 -6.86 0.74
CA MET A 334 7.79 -5.75 -0.19
C MET A 334 7.39 -6.13 -1.63
N ALA A 335 7.75 -7.32 -2.09
CA ALA A 335 7.38 -7.81 -3.42
C ALA A 335 5.87 -7.97 -3.59
N VAL A 336 5.18 -8.53 -2.60
CA VAL A 336 3.71 -8.68 -2.62
C VAL A 336 3.04 -7.30 -2.58
N ALA A 337 3.49 -6.39 -1.71
CA ALA A 337 2.93 -5.03 -1.63
C ALA A 337 3.08 -4.24 -2.94
N ASP A 338 4.23 -4.38 -3.63
CA ASP A 338 4.42 -3.81 -4.96
C ASP A 338 3.43 -4.39 -5.97
N LYS A 339 3.30 -5.72 -5.99
CA LYS A 339 2.46 -6.45 -6.94
C LYS A 339 0.96 -6.19 -6.74
N GLU A 340 0.52 -6.04 -5.49
CA GLU A 340 -0.90 -5.90 -5.16
C GLU A 340 -1.40 -4.47 -5.24
N SER A 341 -0.59 -3.48 -4.84
CA SER A 341 -1.09 -2.11 -4.71
C SER A 341 -0.13 -1.03 -5.21
N SER A 342 1.05 -1.41 -5.70
CA SER A 342 2.16 -0.47 -5.93
C SER A 342 2.39 0.42 -4.71
N PHE A 343 2.36 -0.20 -3.52
CA PHE A 343 2.47 0.44 -2.20
C PHE A 343 1.35 1.43 -1.83
N SER A 344 0.22 1.40 -2.54
CA SER A 344 -0.94 2.23 -2.21
C SER A 344 -1.71 1.65 -1.02
N THR A 345 -1.68 2.36 0.11
CA THR A 345 -2.32 1.91 1.35
C THR A 345 -3.84 2.03 1.35
N ALA A 346 -4.42 2.76 0.39
CA ALA A 346 -5.86 3.06 0.38
C ALA A 346 -6.59 2.62 -0.90
N VAL A 347 -5.88 2.04 -1.87
CA VAL A 347 -6.49 1.61 -3.14
C VAL A 347 -7.49 0.48 -2.89
N GLN A 348 -8.63 0.56 -3.57
CA GLN A 348 -9.64 -0.49 -3.61
C GLN A 348 -9.84 -0.94 -5.06
N ALA A 349 -9.85 -2.25 -5.27
CA ALA A 349 -10.14 -2.83 -6.58
C ALA A 349 -11.57 -2.48 -7.03
N LYS A 350 -11.77 -2.27 -8.34
CA LYS A 350 -13.09 -1.93 -8.88
C LYS A 350 -14.06 -3.11 -8.94
N THR A 351 -13.52 -4.32 -8.98
CA THR A 351 -14.28 -5.56 -9.24
C THR A 351 -14.42 -6.44 -8.01
N SER A 352 -13.83 -6.06 -6.88
CA SER A 352 -13.88 -6.84 -5.65
C SER A 352 -13.81 -5.97 -4.41
N SER A 353 -13.94 -6.58 -3.23
CA SER A 353 -13.74 -5.88 -1.96
C SER A 353 -12.26 -5.65 -1.63
N ALA A 354 -11.32 -6.12 -2.45
CA ALA A 354 -9.88 -6.01 -2.22
C ALA A 354 -9.46 -4.56 -1.91
N THR A 355 -8.80 -4.34 -0.77
CA THR A 355 -8.46 -3.01 -0.29
C THR A 355 -7.09 -2.97 0.37
N GLY A 356 -6.37 -1.87 0.18
CA GLY A 356 -5.15 -1.53 0.89
C GLY A 356 -3.88 -2.18 0.34
N LEU A 357 -2.83 -2.16 1.15
CA LEU A 357 -1.46 -2.49 0.75
C LEU A 357 -1.32 -3.91 0.14
N TYR A 358 -2.06 -4.87 0.67
CA TYR A 358 -2.05 -6.29 0.29
C TYR A 358 -3.39 -6.76 -0.30
N GLN A 359 -4.24 -5.82 -0.74
CA GLN A 359 -5.49 -6.12 -1.46
C GLN A 359 -6.39 -7.18 -0.79
N PHE A 360 -6.46 -7.19 0.54
CA PHE A 360 -7.30 -8.12 1.27
C PHE A 360 -8.77 -7.98 0.87
N ILE A 361 -9.38 -9.08 0.41
CA ILE A 361 -10.84 -9.17 0.29
C ILE A 361 -11.46 -9.36 1.68
N GLU A 362 -12.74 -9.02 1.79
CA GLU A 362 -13.45 -9.02 3.07
C GLU A 362 -13.35 -10.32 3.86
N GLN A 363 -13.65 -11.46 3.24
CA GLN A 363 -13.69 -12.74 3.96
C GLN A 363 -12.30 -13.16 4.44
N THR A 364 -11.27 -12.94 3.62
CA THR A 364 -9.88 -13.18 4.02
C THR A 364 -9.48 -12.25 5.17
N TRP A 365 -9.85 -10.97 5.10
CA TRP A 365 -9.56 -9.99 6.15
C TRP A 365 -10.16 -10.37 7.49
N LEU A 366 -11.45 -10.73 7.51
CA LEU A 366 -12.12 -11.17 8.72
C LEU A 366 -11.50 -12.47 9.25
N GLY A 367 -11.11 -13.39 8.37
CA GLY A 367 -10.40 -14.61 8.76
C GLY A 367 -9.06 -14.34 9.44
N VAL A 368 -8.21 -13.48 8.86
CA VAL A 368 -6.89 -13.17 9.47
C VAL A 368 -7.01 -12.39 10.77
N ILE A 369 -8.03 -11.53 10.94
CA ILE A 369 -8.29 -10.89 12.24
C ILE A 369 -8.81 -11.91 13.25
N PHE A 370 -9.74 -12.79 12.86
CA PHE A 370 -10.25 -13.84 13.73
C PHE A 370 -9.12 -14.73 14.26
N GLU A 371 -8.17 -15.09 13.39
CA GLU A 371 -7.09 -16.00 13.71
C GLU A 371 -5.90 -15.34 14.41
N PHE A 372 -5.43 -14.19 13.90
CA PHE A 372 -4.20 -13.55 14.36
C PHE A 372 -4.43 -12.21 15.08
N GLY A 373 -5.63 -11.65 15.03
CA GLY A 373 -5.92 -10.33 15.58
C GLY A 373 -5.54 -10.21 17.06
N ARG A 374 -5.88 -11.22 17.88
CA ARG A 374 -5.53 -11.25 19.31
C ARG A 374 -4.02 -11.20 19.56
N LYS A 375 -3.22 -11.86 18.72
CA LYS A 375 -1.75 -11.84 18.81
C LYS A 375 -1.16 -10.44 18.58
N HIS A 376 -1.88 -9.63 17.80
CA HIS A 376 -1.51 -8.26 17.45
C HIS A 376 -2.43 -7.24 18.13
N GLY A 377 -2.93 -7.54 19.34
CA GLY A 377 -3.66 -6.57 20.16
C GLY A 377 -5.09 -6.24 19.72
N LEU A 378 -5.63 -6.85 18.66
CA LEU A 378 -7.01 -6.67 18.18
C LEU A 378 -8.01 -7.56 18.92
N HIS A 379 -7.96 -7.59 20.26
CA HIS A 379 -8.80 -8.48 21.06
C HIS A 379 -10.29 -8.18 20.89
N ALA A 380 -10.66 -6.88 20.91
CA ALA A 380 -12.05 -6.45 20.77
C ALA A 380 -12.60 -6.76 19.37
N GLU A 381 -11.83 -6.47 18.32
CA GLU A 381 -12.22 -6.71 16.93
C GLU A 381 -12.37 -8.21 16.65
N ALA A 382 -11.41 -9.04 17.09
CA ALA A 382 -11.47 -10.48 16.89
C ALA A 382 -12.65 -11.12 17.62
N ALA A 383 -13.07 -10.58 18.78
CA ALA A 383 -14.23 -11.06 19.52
C ALA A 383 -15.57 -10.79 18.81
N LEU A 384 -15.64 -9.78 17.94
CA LEU A 384 -16.85 -9.43 17.17
C LEU A 384 -17.05 -10.31 15.93
N ILE A 385 -16.03 -11.07 15.53
CA ILE A 385 -16.08 -11.91 14.32
C ILE A 385 -16.61 -13.30 14.70
N GLY A 386 -17.82 -13.58 14.25
CA GLY A 386 -18.43 -14.90 14.33
C GLY A 386 -18.20 -15.73 13.06
N ARG A 387 -18.57 -17.00 13.11
CA ARG A 387 -18.62 -17.89 11.94
C ARG A 387 -20.06 -18.31 11.67
N ASN A 388 -20.47 -18.23 10.41
CA ASN A 388 -21.70 -18.85 9.91
C ASN A 388 -21.29 -19.86 8.82
N GLY A 389 -21.19 -21.14 9.21
CA GLY A 389 -20.58 -22.16 8.37
C GLY A 389 -19.13 -21.80 7.99
N ARG A 390 -18.87 -21.61 6.70
CA ARG A 390 -17.54 -21.23 6.18
C ARG A 390 -17.30 -19.71 6.14
N GLN A 391 -18.33 -18.89 6.36
CA GLN A 391 -18.21 -17.44 6.25
C GLN A 391 -17.92 -16.78 7.59
N PHE A 392 -17.09 -15.74 7.57
CA PHE A 392 -16.89 -14.85 8.70
C PHE A 392 -17.91 -13.71 8.65
N VAL A 393 -18.58 -13.47 9.78
CA VAL A 393 -19.67 -12.51 9.90
C VAL A 393 -19.48 -11.62 11.11
N ILE A 394 -19.91 -10.36 10.99
CA ILE A 394 -20.01 -9.41 12.10
C ILE A 394 -21.46 -8.93 12.10
N ALA A 395 -22.13 -9.04 13.25
CA ALA A 395 -23.56 -8.76 13.36
C ALA A 395 -23.90 -7.27 13.13
N ASP A 396 -23.10 -6.37 13.68
CA ASP A 396 -23.28 -4.93 13.53
C ASP A 396 -22.60 -4.41 12.24
N ALA A 397 -23.36 -3.75 11.39
CA ALA A 397 -22.89 -3.26 10.09
C ALA A 397 -21.84 -2.14 10.21
N ASN A 398 -21.92 -1.30 11.25
CA ASN A 398 -20.96 -0.23 11.48
C ASN A 398 -19.63 -0.80 11.98
N GLU A 399 -19.67 -1.76 12.90
CA GLU A 399 -18.48 -2.48 13.36
C GLU A 399 -17.85 -3.29 12.23
N ARG A 400 -18.68 -3.91 11.38
CA ARG A 400 -18.21 -4.58 10.16
C ARG A 400 -17.44 -3.62 9.26
N GLN A 401 -18.00 -2.46 8.94
CA GLN A 401 -17.34 -1.49 8.08
C GLN A 401 -16.05 -0.95 8.73
N ARG A 402 -16.07 -0.65 10.04
CA ARG A 402 -14.89 -0.20 10.79
C ARG A 402 -13.76 -1.22 10.73
N ILE A 403 -14.06 -2.49 11.01
CA ILE A 403 -13.08 -3.57 10.95
C ILE A 403 -12.54 -3.73 9.53
N LEU A 404 -13.39 -3.62 8.50
CA LEU A 404 -12.95 -3.67 7.10
C LEU A 404 -12.08 -2.49 6.69
N ASP A 405 -12.27 -1.31 7.30
CA ASP A 405 -11.48 -0.13 7.01
C ASP A 405 -10.04 -0.23 7.53
N LEU A 406 -9.79 -1.08 8.53
CA LEU A 406 -8.46 -1.39 9.05
C LEU A 406 -7.52 -1.99 7.99
N ARG A 407 -8.04 -2.49 6.86
CA ARG A 407 -7.21 -2.89 5.70
C ARG A 407 -6.33 -1.77 5.15
N ARG A 408 -6.72 -0.51 5.41
CA ARG A 408 -5.96 0.67 4.98
C ARG A 408 -4.83 1.05 5.93
N GLU A 409 -4.74 0.41 7.09
CA GLU A 409 -3.67 0.63 8.06
C GLU A 409 -2.42 -0.17 7.65
N PRO A 410 -1.35 0.49 7.15
CA PRO A 410 -0.26 -0.19 6.46
C PRO A 410 0.49 -1.18 7.34
N TYR A 411 0.78 -0.81 8.59
CA TYR A 411 1.51 -1.67 9.51
C TYR A 411 0.69 -2.90 9.92
N LEU A 412 -0.58 -2.70 10.28
CA LEU A 412 -1.48 -3.80 10.63
C LEU A 412 -1.71 -4.75 9.45
N SER A 413 -1.95 -4.20 8.26
CA SER A 413 -2.10 -5.00 7.04
C SER A 413 -0.82 -5.79 6.73
N ALA A 414 0.37 -5.23 6.97
CA ALA A 414 1.63 -5.95 6.81
C ALA A 414 1.83 -7.07 7.84
N LEU A 415 1.44 -6.86 9.10
CA LEU A 415 1.48 -7.89 10.13
C LEU A 415 0.60 -9.08 9.74
N LEU A 416 -0.66 -8.81 9.40
CA LEU A 416 -1.62 -9.86 9.07
C LEU A 416 -1.31 -10.56 7.74
N ALA A 417 -0.76 -9.85 6.75
CA ALA A 417 -0.25 -10.45 5.52
C ALA A 417 0.94 -11.38 5.81
N GLY A 418 1.87 -10.94 6.66
CA GLY A 418 2.99 -11.78 7.10
C GLY A 418 2.54 -13.06 7.81
N GLU A 419 1.55 -12.98 8.70
CA GLU A 419 1.05 -14.16 9.43
C GLU A 419 0.40 -15.16 8.49
N MET A 420 -0.46 -14.66 7.58
CA MET A 420 -1.16 -15.49 6.60
C MET A 420 -0.17 -16.18 5.66
N LEU A 421 0.74 -15.43 5.04
CA LEU A 421 1.76 -15.98 4.15
C LEU A 421 2.63 -17.02 4.87
N LYS A 422 3.11 -16.69 6.07
CA LYS A 422 3.92 -17.62 6.87
C LYS A 422 3.18 -18.92 7.16
N ARG A 423 1.94 -18.85 7.64
CA ARG A 423 1.13 -20.04 7.94
C ARG A 423 0.94 -20.89 6.68
N ASP A 424 0.53 -20.26 5.59
CA ASP A 424 0.15 -20.98 4.39
C ASP A 424 1.37 -21.57 3.67
N THR A 425 2.50 -20.85 3.62
CA THR A 425 3.77 -21.38 3.13
C THR A 425 4.21 -22.59 3.93
N LEU A 426 4.26 -22.50 5.27
CA LEU A 426 4.69 -23.63 6.12
C LEU A 426 3.78 -24.85 5.97
N ARG A 427 2.47 -24.63 5.77
CA ARG A 427 1.52 -25.72 5.53
C ARG A 427 1.86 -26.46 4.23
N LEU A 428 2.08 -25.73 3.15
CA LEU A 428 2.35 -26.33 1.83
C LEU A 428 3.76 -26.94 1.76
N GLU A 429 4.79 -26.26 2.27
CA GLU A 429 6.15 -26.82 2.33
C GLU A 429 6.18 -28.15 3.09
N LYS A 430 5.44 -28.24 4.20
CA LYS A 430 5.30 -29.49 4.96
C LYS A 430 4.60 -30.58 4.16
N ALA A 431 3.54 -30.24 3.42
CA ALA A 431 2.80 -31.20 2.60
C ALA A 431 3.64 -31.72 1.43
N MET A 432 4.47 -30.86 0.85
CA MET A 432 5.26 -31.13 -0.34
C MET A 432 6.67 -31.67 -0.06
N GLY A 433 7.16 -31.52 1.18
CA GLY A 433 8.51 -31.96 1.55
C GLY A 433 9.64 -31.13 0.93
N ARG A 434 9.34 -29.94 0.37
CA ARG A 434 10.32 -29.01 -0.19
C ARG A 434 9.94 -27.56 0.11
N HIS A 435 10.91 -26.67 -0.06
CA HIS A 435 10.68 -25.24 -0.02
C HIS A 435 9.91 -24.76 -1.26
N LEU A 436 9.10 -23.72 -1.06
CA LEU A 436 8.39 -23.05 -2.15
C LEU A 436 9.23 -21.92 -2.75
N THR A 437 9.08 -21.68 -4.05
CA THR A 437 9.66 -20.49 -4.69
C THR A 437 8.88 -19.23 -4.31
N GLY A 438 9.46 -18.06 -4.55
CA GLY A 438 8.75 -16.78 -4.41
C GLY A 438 7.43 -16.71 -5.20
N GLY A 439 7.41 -17.24 -6.43
CA GLY A 439 6.20 -17.27 -7.26
C GLY A 439 5.15 -18.25 -6.74
N GLU A 440 5.55 -19.40 -6.20
CA GLU A 440 4.64 -20.37 -5.56
C GLU A 440 4.00 -19.80 -4.30
N ILE A 441 4.76 -19.04 -3.49
CA ILE A 441 4.17 -18.37 -2.33
C ILE A 441 3.17 -17.30 -2.75
N TYR A 442 3.47 -16.57 -3.82
CA TYR A 442 2.51 -15.63 -4.40
C TYR A 442 1.26 -16.34 -4.96
N LEU A 443 1.41 -17.53 -5.54
CA LEU A 443 0.28 -18.35 -6.00
C LEU A 443 -0.67 -18.71 -4.85
N ILE A 444 -0.15 -18.98 -3.65
CA ILE A 444 -1.00 -19.17 -2.45
C ILE A 444 -1.87 -17.95 -2.18
N HIS A 445 -1.27 -16.75 -2.22
CA HIS A 445 -2.02 -15.51 -2.04
C HIS A 445 -3.09 -15.30 -3.12
N PHE A 446 -2.76 -15.63 -4.37
CA PHE A 446 -3.62 -15.40 -5.53
C PHE A 446 -4.78 -16.40 -5.65
N LEU A 447 -4.53 -17.69 -5.41
CA LEU A 447 -5.50 -18.78 -5.59
C LEU A 447 -6.16 -19.21 -4.28
N GLY A 448 -5.53 -18.94 -3.15
CA GLY A 448 -5.79 -19.60 -1.88
C GLY A 448 -4.96 -20.89 -1.73
N PRO A 449 -4.73 -21.35 -0.48
CA PRO A 449 -3.77 -22.41 -0.19
C PRO A 449 -4.13 -23.75 -0.84
N ASP A 450 -5.40 -24.15 -0.82
CA ASP A 450 -5.81 -25.46 -1.35
C ASP A 450 -5.67 -25.50 -2.88
N ALA A 451 -6.10 -24.46 -3.58
CA ALA A 451 -5.98 -24.38 -5.04
C ALA A 451 -4.52 -24.20 -5.51
N ALA A 452 -3.70 -23.50 -4.72
CA ALA A 452 -2.27 -23.39 -4.99
C ALA A 452 -1.57 -24.75 -4.82
N GLN A 453 -1.90 -25.50 -3.76
CA GLN A 453 -1.37 -26.85 -3.56
C GLN A 453 -1.69 -27.74 -4.77
N THR A 454 -2.97 -27.83 -5.18
CA THR A 454 -3.38 -28.60 -6.36
C THR A 454 -2.70 -28.13 -7.64
N PHE A 455 -2.49 -26.82 -7.79
CA PHE A 455 -1.77 -26.28 -8.95
C PHE A 455 -0.31 -26.73 -8.99
N ILE A 456 0.38 -26.69 -7.85
CA ILE A 456 1.80 -27.04 -7.78
C ILE A 456 2.00 -28.57 -7.88
N GLU A 457 1.14 -29.37 -7.24
CA GLU A 457 1.13 -30.83 -7.41
C GLU A 457 0.91 -31.21 -8.89
N THR A 458 -0.09 -30.60 -9.54
CA THR A 458 -0.30 -30.80 -10.99
C THR A 458 0.90 -30.35 -11.83
N MET A 459 1.63 -29.31 -11.40
CA MET A 459 2.84 -28.83 -12.09
C MET A 459 3.96 -29.87 -12.04
N GLU A 460 4.12 -30.56 -10.91
CA GLU A 460 5.13 -31.61 -10.71
C GLU A 460 4.75 -32.91 -11.44
N GLU A 461 3.48 -33.30 -11.39
CA GLU A 461 3.00 -34.55 -11.97
C GLU A 461 2.71 -34.44 -13.48
N THR A 462 2.03 -33.36 -13.89
CA THR A 462 1.53 -33.17 -15.27
C THR A 462 1.77 -31.72 -15.76
N PRO A 463 3.04 -31.30 -15.94
CA PRO A 463 3.38 -29.91 -16.26
C PRO A 463 2.74 -29.37 -17.56
N GLY A 464 2.45 -30.26 -18.51
CA GLY A 464 1.79 -29.93 -19.78
C GLY A 464 0.26 -29.78 -19.72
N ALA A 465 -0.37 -30.05 -18.57
CA ALA A 465 -1.81 -29.91 -18.40
C ALA A 465 -2.26 -28.45 -18.63
N SER A 466 -3.50 -28.27 -19.09
CA SER A 466 -4.06 -26.93 -19.31
C SER A 466 -4.30 -26.21 -17.98
N ALA A 467 -3.63 -25.08 -17.78
CA ALA A 467 -3.82 -24.27 -16.57
C ALA A 467 -5.23 -23.67 -16.49
N ALA A 468 -5.81 -23.32 -17.65
CA ALA A 468 -7.18 -22.79 -17.70
C ALA A 468 -8.24 -23.87 -17.40
N ALA A 469 -7.97 -25.13 -17.72
CA ALA A 469 -8.84 -26.23 -17.35
C ALA A 469 -8.77 -26.52 -15.83
N LEU A 470 -7.57 -26.42 -15.25
CA LEU A 470 -7.36 -26.61 -13.82
C LEU A 470 -7.97 -25.46 -12.98
N LEU A 471 -7.86 -24.22 -13.47
CA LEU A 471 -8.27 -23.01 -12.77
C LEU A 471 -9.19 -22.14 -13.64
N PRO A 472 -10.43 -22.58 -13.92
CA PRO A 472 -11.31 -21.91 -14.88
C PRO A 472 -11.69 -20.50 -14.44
N ARG A 473 -12.07 -20.30 -13.17
CA ARG A 473 -12.44 -18.97 -12.64
C ARG A 473 -11.26 -17.99 -12.65
N PRO A 474 -10.05 -18.34 -12.15
CA PRO A 474 -8.88 -17.49 -12.31
C PRO A 474 -8.52 -17.18 -13.76
N ALA A 475 -8.68 -18.15 -14.68
CA ALA A 475 -8.38 -17.98 -16.10
C ALA A 475 -9.31 -16.99 -16.80
N GLU A 476 -10.61 -17.02 -16.47
CA GLU A 476 -11.59 -16.04 -16.94
C GLU A 476 -11.26 -14.62 -16.46
N ALA A 477 -10.95 -14.48 -15.17
CA ALA A 477 -10.68 -13.18 -14.56
C ALA A 477 -9.30 -12.60 -14.96
N ASN A 478 -8.34 -13.45 -15.33
CA ASN A 478 -6.94 -13.06 -15.55
C ASN A 478 -6.39 -13.62 -16.86
N ARG A 479 -7.13 -13.41 -17.96
CA ARG A 479 -6.79 -13.97 -19.29
C ARG A 479 -5.33 -13.80 -19.72
N PRO A 480 -4.65 -12.64 -19.53
CA PRO A 480 -3.25 -12.49 -19.95
C PRO A 480 -2.25 -13.43 -19.26
N ILE A 481 -2.63 -14.01 -18.11
CA ILE A 481 -1.80 -14.97 -17.39
C ILE A 481 -1.96 -16.36 -17.99
N PHE A 482 -3.20 -16.78 -18.30
CA PHE A 482 -3.56 -18.14 -18.71
C PHE A 482 -3.57 -18.37 -20.22
N TYR A 483 -3.53 -17.31 -21.02
CA TYR A 483 -3.54 -17.39 -22.48
C TYR A 483 -2.39 -16.57 -23.08
N ALA A 484 -1.93 -16.97 -24.26
CA ALA A 484 -0.99 -16.21 -25.09
C ALA A 484 -1.55 -16.03 -26.50
N GLN A 485 -1.28 -14.88 -27.11
CA GLN A 485 -1.66 -14.61 -28.48
C GLN A 485 -0.46 -14.96 -29.38
N SER A 486 -0.65 -15.89 -30.30
CA SER A 486 0.39 -16.36 -31.21
C SER A 486 -0.19 -16.46 -32.61
N GLY A 487 0.35 -15.69 -33.57
CA GLY A 487 -0.10 -15.75 -34.97
C GLY A 487 -1.58 -15.40 -35.20
N GLY A 488 -2.22 -14.66 -34.29
CA GLY A 488 -3.65 -14.35 -34.34
C GLY A 488 -4.56 -15.34 -33.59
N GLU A 489 -4.03 -16.49 -33.16
CA GLU A 489 -4.77 -17.48 -32.38
C GLU A 489 -4.51 -17.35 -30.87
N THR A 490 -5.52 -17.70 -30.06
CA THR A 490 -5.40 -17.71 -28.59
C THR A 490 -4.94 -19.10 -28.14
N LYS A 491 -3.66 -19.22 -27.78
CA LYS A 491 -3.09 -20.42 -27.18
C LYS A 491 -3.44 -20.47 -25.69
N THR A 492 -4.00 -21.58 -25.23
CA THR A 492 -4.13 -21.86 -23.78
C THR A 492 -2.78 -22.31 -23.23
N LEU A 493 -2.36 -21.72 -22.12
CA LEU A 493 -1.08 -22.04 -21.50
C LEU A 493 -1.18 -23.25 -20.59
N SER A 494 -0.09 -24.01 -20.56
CA SER A 494 0.09 -25.13 -19.64
C SER A 494 0.34 -24.66 -18.21
N VAL A 495 0.16 -25.56 -17.24
CA VAL A 495 0.47 -25.32 -15.83
C VAL A 495 1.92 -24.87 -15.64
N SER A 496 2.88 -25.50 -16.33
CA SER A 496 4.29 -25.10 -16.29
C SER A 496 4.54 -23.70 -16.86
N GLU A 497 3.90 -23.34 -17.98
CA GLU A 497 4.02 -21.99 -18.56
C GLU A 497 3.43 -20.92 -17.63
N VAL A 498 2.30 -21.21 -16.97
CA VAL A 498 1.69 -20.29 -16.00
C VAL A 498 2.53 -20.18 -14.73
N HIS A 499 3.05 -21.29 -14.21
CA HIS A 499 3.97 -21.30 -13.06
C HIS A 499 5.19 -20.41 -13.34
N LYS A 500 5.85 -20.61 -14.49
CA LYS A 500 7.01 -19.82 -14.91
C LYS A 500 6.70 -18.32 -14.96
N LYS A 501 5.53 -17.92 -15.48
CA LYS A 501 5.11 -16.51 -15.49
C LYS A 501 5.00 -15.92 -14.08
N PHE A 502 4.45 -16.66 -13.11
CA PHE A 502 4.36 -16.21 -11.73
C PHE A 502 5.75 -16.09 -11.08
N ASP A 503 6.60 -17.09 -11.29
CA ASP A 503 7.98 -17.08 -10.80
C ASP A 503 8.77 -15.90 -11.35
N GLU A 504 8.77 -15.67 -12.65
CA GLU A 504 9.47 -14.54 -13.28
C GLU A 504 8.93 -13.19 -12.78
N MET A 505 7.60 -13.05 -12.68
CA MET A 505 6.96 -11.83 -12.21
C MET A 505 7.37 -11.47 -10.77
N ILE A 506 7.50 -12.47 -9.90
CA ILE A 506 7.85 -12.26 -8.49
C ILE A 506 9.36 -12.16 -8.30
N LYS A 507 10.16 -12.95 -9.00
CA LYS A 507 11.63 -12.88 -8.97
C LYS A 507 12.14 -11.47 -9.23
N VAL A 508 11.62 -10.81 -10.27
CA VAL A 508 11.99 -9.40 -10.59
C VAL A 508 11.75 -8.45 -9.40
N ARG A 509 10.74 -8.72 -8.57
CA ARG A 509 10.43 -7.91 -7.39
C ARG A 509 11.29 -8.29 -6.19
N LEU A 510 11.51 -9.58 -5.97
CA LEU A 510 12.42 -10.06 -4.93
C LEU A 510 13.83 -9.48 -5.13
N ASP A 511 14.35 -9.55 -6.36
CA ASP A 511 15.64 -8.96 -6.73
C ASP A 511 15.70 -7.46 -6.48
N ARG A 512 14.60 -6.74 -6.75
CA ARG A 512 14.50 -5.29 -6.54
C ARG A 512 14.54 -4.91 -5.06
N TYR A 513 13.96 -5.73 -4.18
CA TYR A 513 13.84 -5.43 -2.75
C TYR A 513 14.81 -6.21 -1.86
N LYS A 514 15.75 -6.97 -2.42
CA LYS A 514 16.73 -7.78 -1.65
C LYS A 514 17.54 -6.96 -0.64
N VAL A 515 17.82 -5.69 -0.94
CA VAL A 515 18.58 -4.77 -0.06
C VAL A 515 17.88 -4.49 1.27
N VAL A 516 16.55 -4.69 1.32
CA VAL A 516 15.72 -4.41 2.49
C VAL A 516 15.98 -5.40 3.64
N ARG A 517 16.55 -6.57 3.33
CA ARG A 517 16.91 -7.60 4.30
C ARG A 517 17.97 -7.11 5.31
N GLY A 518 18.82 -6.16 4.92
CA GLY A 518 20.01 -5.76 5.69
C GLY A 518 21.09 -6.85 5.68
N PRO A 519 22.31 -6.58 6.21
CA PRO A 519 23.30 -7.64 6.38
C PRO A 519 22.74 -8.73 7.30
N ALA A 520 22.94 -10.00 6.91
CA ALA A 520 22.53 -11.13 7.73
C ALA A 520 23.17 -10.99 9.12
N ALA A 521 22.37 -11.18 10.19
CA ALA A 521 22.92 -11.26 11.53
C ALA A 521 23.98 -12.37 11.53
N ALA A 522 25.23 -12.02 11.81
CA ALA A 522 26.29 -13.00 11.96
C ALA A 522 25.86 -14.03 13.01
N PRO A 523 26.11 -15.34 12.79
CA PRO A 523 25.79 -16.35 13.79
C PRO A 523 26.47 -15.96 15.09
N ALA A 524 25.68 -15.93 16.18
CA ALA A 524 26.19 -15.62 17.50
C ALA A 524 27.39 -16.51 17.79
N ARG A 525 28.58 -15.91 17.87
CA ARG A 525 29.79 -16.62 18.29
C ARG A 525 29.49 -17.21 19.66
N THR A 526 29.50 -18.53 19.72
CA THR A 526 29.43 -19.26 20.98
C THR A 526 30.60 -18.78 21.84
N PRO A 527 30.39 -18.35 23.09
CA PRO A 527 31.50 -18.02 23.95
C PRO A 527 32.35 -19.29 24.13
N GLN A 528 33.60 -19.24 23.66
CA GLN A 528 34.60 -20.24 24.01
C GLN A 528 34.74 -20.22 25.53
N LYS A 529 34.50 -21.37 26.16
CA LYS A 529 34.88 -21.63 27.55
C LYS A 529 36.31 -22.15 27.59
#